data_AF-A0A8T7AB29-F1
#
_entry.id   AF-A0A8T7AB29-F1
#
_cell.length_a   1.000
_cell.length_b   1.000
_cell.length_c   1.000
_cell.angle_alpha   90.00
_cell.angle_beta   90.00
_cell.angle_gamma   90.00
#
_symmetry.space_group_name_H-M   'P 1'
#
loop_
_entity.id
_entity.type
_entity.pdbx_description
1 polymer ?
#
loop_
_entity_poly.entity_id
_entity_poly.type
_entity_poly.pdbx_seq_one_letter_code
_entity_poly.pdbx_strand_id
1 'polypeptide(L)' 'YALFKQATEGDIHGKKPGMMDLVGKAKYAAWAKMKGTPAEQAMQNYINKVEALKS' A
#
# COMPACT_ATOMS: atom_id res chain seq x y z
N TYR A 1 4.99 -0.38 2.21
CA TYR A 1 4.69 -0.30 0.76
C TYR A 1 3.26 0.14 0.48
N ALA A 2 2.24 -0.69 0.72
CA ALA A 2 0.86 -0.35 0.35
C ALA A 2 0.32 0.95 0.98
N LEU A 3 0.53 1.13 2.29
CA LEU A 3 0.14 2.35 3.00
C LEU A 3 0.86 3.59 2.48
N PHE A 4 2.16 3.46 2.19
CA PHE A 4 2.95 4.54 1.59
C PHE A 4 2.40 4.91 0.20
N LYS A 5 2.18 3.93 -0.67
CA LYS A 5 1.61 4.15 -2.02
C LYS A 5 0.22 4.78 -1.96
N GLN A 6 -0.65 4.33 -1.06
CA GLN A 6 -1.98 4.93 -0.88
C GLN A 6 -1.89 6.36 -0.35
N ALA A 7 -0.97 6.64 0.58
CA ALA A 7 -0.78 7.98 1.13
C ALA A 7 -0.23 8.98 0.11
N THR A 8 0.67 8.56 -0.78
CA THR A 8 1.34 9.46 -1.74
C THR A 8 0.65 9.53 -3.10
N GLU A 9 0.07 8.43 -3.56
CA GLU A 9 -0.47 8.28 -4.91
C GLU A 9 -1.97 7.99 -4.92
N GLY A 10 -2.60 7.85 -3.75
CA GLY A 10 -4.02 7.53 -3.63
C GLY A 10 -4.35 6.11 -4.08
N ASP A 11 -5.57 5.95 -4.60
CA ASP A 11 -6.10 4.66 -5.02
C ASP A 11 -5.23 3.98 -6.08
N ILE A 12 -5.19 2.65 -6.00
CA ILE A 12 -4.40 1.84 -6.93
C ILE A 12 -4.72 2.12 -8.41
N HIS A 13 -3.67 2.35 -9.18
CA HIS A 13 -3.73 2.60 -10.61
C HIS A 13 -2.46 2.10 -11.31
N GLY A 14 -2.46 2.12 -12.64
CA GLY A 14 -1.35 1.66 -13.47
C GLY A 14 -1.45 0.21 -13.92
N LYS A 15 -0.37 -0.29 -14.54
CA LYS A 15 -0.35 -1.62 -15.17
C LYS A 15 -0.18 -2.72 -14.12
N LYS A 16 -1.02 -3.75 -14.23
CA LYS A 16 -0.89 -4.96 -13.40
C LYS A 16 0.46 -5.66 -13.68
N PRO A 17 1.17 -6.13 -12.63
CA PRO A 17 2.42 -6.87 -12.77
C PRO A 17 2.25 -8.14 -13.61
N GLY A 18 3.32 -8.55 -14.29
CA GLY A 18 3.34 -9.75 -15.14
C GLY A 18 3.14 -11.05 -14.35
N MET A 19 2.78 -12.15 -15.03
CA MET A 19 2.42 -13.39 -14.34
C MET A 19 3.54 -13.99 -13.48
N MET A 20 4.80 -13.84 -13.92
CA MET A 20 5.99 -14.32 -13.22
C MET A 20 6.50 -13.36 -12.12
N ASP A 21 5.98 -12.14 -12.04
CA ASP A 21 6.37 -11.17 -11.02
C ASP A 21 5.54 -11.33 -9.75
N LEU A 22 5.90 -12.32 -8.94
CA LEU A 22 5.22 -12.64 -7.68
C LEU A 22 5.29 -11.49 -6.67
N VAL A 23 6.43 -10.79 -6.61
CA VAL A 23 6.66 -9.68 -5.67
C VAL A 23 5.84 -8.46 -6.09
N GLY A 24 5.86 -8.10 -7.37
CA GLY A 24 5.03 -7.04 -7.91
C GLY A 24 3.55 -7.33 -7.72
N LYS A 25 3.10 -8.56 -7.99
CA LYS A 25 1.72 -8.98 -7.72
C LYS A 25 1.33 -8.81 -6.27
N ALA A 26 2.18 -9.25 -5.33
CA ALA A 26 1.92 -9.09 -3.90
C ALA A 26 1.84 -7.61 -3.49
N LYS A 27 2.76 -6.78 -3.99
CA LYS A 27 2.78 -5.33 -3.77
C LYS A 27 1.53 -4.64 -4.34
N TYR A 28 1.14 -4.99 -5.57
CA TYR A 28 -0.05 -4.47 -6.24
C TYR A 28 -1.33 -4.89 -5.52
N ALA A 29 -1.44 -6.17 -5.13
CA ALA A 29 -2.57 -6.67 -4.35
C ALA A 29 -2.66 -5.99 -2.97
N ALA A 30 -1.54 -5.76 -2.30
CA ALA A 30 -1.52 -5.06 -1.02
C ALA A 30 -1.99 -3.61 -1.15
N TRP A 31 -1.59 -2.91 -2.23
CA TRP A 31 -2.09 -1.57 -2.52
C TRP A 31 -3.59 -1.58 -2.88
N ALA A 32 -4.06 -2.59 -3.62
CA ALA A 32 -5.47 -2.72 -3.97
C ALA A 32 -6.38 -2.87 -2.75
N LYS A 33 -5.89 -3.52 -1.70
CA LYS A 33 -6.61 -3.62 -0.42
C LYS A 33 -6.78 -2.29 0.31
N MET A 34 -5.96 -1.30 0.00
CA MET A 34 -6.03 0.04 0.61
C MET A 34 -6.94 1.00 -0.17
N LYS A 35 -7.51 0.57 -1.30
CA LYS A 35 -8.39 1.41 -2.13
C LYS A 35 -9.54 1.98 -1.31
N GLY A 36 -9.83 3.27 -1.49
CA GLY A 36 -10.83 4.02 -0.74
C GLY A 36 -10.35 4.54 0.62
N THR A 37 -9.11 4.23 1.03
CA THR A 37 -8.53 4.82 2.24
C THR A 37 -8.03 6.24 1.92
N PRO A 38 -8.48 7.27 2.65
CA PRO A 38 -7.96 8.63 2.51
C PRO A 38 -6.45 8.70 2.79
N ALA A 39 -5.75 9.62 2.15
CA ALA A 39 -4.30 9.76 2.29
C ALA A 39 -3.86 9.96 3.76
N GLU A 40 -4.57 10.82 4.51
CA GLU A 40 -4.30 11.06 5.93
C GLU A 40 -4.43 9.78 6.77
N GLN A 41 -5.47 9.00 6.52
CA GLN A 41 -5.67 7.72 7.22
C GLN A 41 -4.60 6.70 6.85
N ALA A 42 -4.17 6.66 5.58
CA ALA A 42 -3.08 5.81 5.15
C ALA A 42 -1.74 6.19 5.81
N MET A 43 -1.47 7.49 6.00
CA MET A 43 -0.30 7.98 6.74
C MET A 43 -0.35 7.58 8.22
N GLN A 44 -1.49 7.78 8.89
CA GLN A 44 -1.64 7.40 10.30
C GLN A 44 -1.45 5.90 10.49
N ASN A 45 -2.04 5.08 9.62
CA ASN A 45 -1.87 3.64 9.64
C ASN A 45 -0.40 3.23 9.40
N TYR A 46 0.35 3.98 8.59
CA TYR A 46 1.78 3.75 8.38
C TYR A 46 2.57 4.00 9.67
N ILE A 47 2.31 5.13 10.35
CA ILE A 47 2.95 5.47 11.63
C ILE A 47 2.66 4.38 12.66
N ASN A 48 1.40 4.03 12.85
CA ASN A 48 0.98 2.99 13.81
C ASN A 48 1.70 1.66 13.56
N LYS A 49 1.86 1.28 12.29
CA LYS A 49 2.55 0.04 11.92
C LYS A 49 4.06 0.10 12.19
N VAL A 50 4.70 1.24 11.97
CA VAL A 50 6.12 1.42 12.27
C VAL A 50 6.36 1.39 13.78
N GLU A 51 5.52 2.06 14.57
CA GLU A 51 5.60 2.02 16.03
C GLU A 51 5.43 0.60 16.57
N ALA A 52 4.45 -0.15 16.07
CA ALA A 52 4.23 -1.55 16.47
C ALA A 52 5.37 -2.52 16.10
N LEU A 53 6.29 -2.15 15.19
CA LEU A 53 7.45 -2.96 14.83
C LEU A 53 8.70 -2.62 15.64
N LYS A 54 8.71 -1.48 16.36
CA LYS A 54 9.82 -1.06 17.21
C LYS A 54 9.77 -1.67 18.62
N SER A 55 8.59 -2.11 19.04
CA SER A 55 8.30 -2.80 20.31
C SER A 55 8.50 -4.30 20.19
#